data_AF-A0A645IEC5-F1
#
_entry.id   AF-A0A645IEC5-F1
#
_cell.length_a   1.000
_cell.length_b   1.000
_cell.length_c   1.000
_cell.angle_alpha   90.00
_cell.angle_beta   90.00
_cell.angle_gamma   90.00
#
_symmetry.space_group_name_H-M   'P 1'
#
loop_
_entity.id
_entity.type
_entity.pdbx_description
1 polymer ?
#
loop_
_entity_poly.entity_id
_entity_poly.type
_entity_poly.pdbx_seq_one_letter_code
_entity_poly.pdbx_strand_id
1 'polypeptide(L)'
;MAHDMSVIPIQTDEHKCGFGHFYYAVKPSSERLTDLWESVETLHHDLHKTGDIIINAIQSQDSKRALAKAAEAEKLSGSIIERFQQMIKIAKEMNESELVF
;
A
#
# COMPACT_ATOMS: atom_id res chain seq x y z
N MET A 1 8.09 -15.45 -7.02
CA MET A 1 6.78 -15.51 -7.75
C MET A 1 6.92 -15.13 -9.21
N ALA A 2 6.99 -13.84 -9.56
CA ALA A 2 6.98 -13.39 -10.96
C ALA A 2 8.24 -13.80 -11.74
N HIS A 3 9.43 -13.69 -11.12
CA HIS A 3 10.67 -14.13 -11.75
C HIS A 3 10.73 -15.66 -11.93
N ASP A 4 10.30 -16.39 -10.90
CA ASP A 4 10.33 -17.87 -10.89
C ASP A 4 9.14 -18.49 -11.64
N MET A 5 8.20 -17.67 -12.12
CA MET A 5 6.93 -18.09 -12.73
C MET A 5 6.21 -19.16 -11.91
N SER A 6 6.17 -18.97 -10.59
CA SER A 6 5.60 -19.92 -9.64
C SER A 6 4.75 -19.20 -8.60
N VAL A 7 3.54 -19.70 -8.38
CA VAL A 7 2.62 -19.17 -7.36
C VAL A 7 2.98 -19.75 -6.00
N ILE A 8 3.19 -18.88 -5.02
CA ILE A 8 3.26 -19.26 -3.60
C ILE A 8 2.02 -18.75 -2.87
N PRO A 9 1.67 -19.31 -1.70
CA PRO A 9 0.59 -18.76 -0.88
C PRO A 9 0.84 -17.29 -0.56
N ILE A 10 -0.10 -16.44 -0.96
CA ILE A 10 -0.08 -14.99 -0.70
C ILE A 10 -1.52 -14.50 -0.51
N GLN A 11 -1.71 -13.54 0.40
CA GLN A 11 -3.00 -12.90 0.64
C GLN A 11 -3.15 -11.69 -0.29
N THR A 12 -4.18 -11.69 -1.14
CA THR A 12 -4.47 -10.60 -2.08
C THR A 12 -5.69 -9.76 -1.70
N ASP A 13 -6.41 -10.14 -0.64
CA ASP A 13 -7.45 -9.30 -0.04
C ASP A 13 -6.79 -8.27 0.90
N GLU A 14 -6.92 -6.99 0.53
CA GLU A 14 -6.34 -5.87 1.26
C GLU A 14 -6.88 -5.74 2.70
N HIS A 15 -8.08 -6.24 2.99
CA HIS A 15 -8.67 -6.16 4.33
C HIS A 15 -8.19 -7.29 5.25
N LYS A 16 -7.47 -8.28 4.73
CA LYS A 16 -7.01 -9.47 5.47
C LYS A 16 -5.51 -9.48 5.74
N CYS A 17 -4.78 -8.45 5.31
CA CYS A 17 -3.38 -8.29 5.67
C CYS A 17 -3.26 -7.58 7.04
N GLY A 18 -2.12 -7.75 7.72
CA GLY A 18 -1.92 -7.14 9.04
C GLY A 18 -2.03 -5.60 9.01
N PHE A 19 -1.57 -4.97 7.93
CA PHE A 19 -1.72 -3.54 7.73
C PHE A 19 -3.18 -3.13 7.47
N GLY A 20 -3.93 -3.88 6.65
CA GLY A 20 -5.35 -3.64 6.41
C GLY A 20 -6.18 -3.70 7.68
N HIS A 21 -5.96 -4.71 8.52
CA HIS A 21 -6.63 -4.80 9.82
C HIS A 21 -6.40 -3.55 10.69
N PHE A 22 -5.18 -3.01 10.69
CA PHE A 22 -4.88 -1.75 11.37
C PHE A 22 -5.56 -0.56 10.69
N TYR A 23 -5.32 -0.39 9.38
CA TYR A 23 -5.74 0.76 8.59
C TYR A 23 -7.26 0.98 8.64
N TYR A 24 -8.05 -0.08 8.52
CA TYR A 24 -9.52 0.03 8.56
C TYR A 24 -10.11 0.15 9.97
N ALA A 25 -9.32 -0.12 11.02
CA ALA A 25 -9.76 0.00 12.41
C ALA A 25 -9.47 1.38 13.02
N VAL A 26 -8.60 2.19 12.40
CA VAL A 26 -8.16 3.48 12.93
C VAL A 26 -8.31 4.58 11.89
N LYS A 27 -8.60 5.80 12.33
CA LYS A 27 -8.58 7.00 11.47
C LYS A 27 -7.92 8.15 12.24
N PRO A 28 -7.04 8.95 11.61
CA PRO A 28 -6.51 10.17 12.22
C PRO A 28 -7.64 11.12 12.61
N SER A 29 -7.51 11.75 13.78
CA SER A 29 -8.48 12.76 14.25
C SER A 29 -8.27 14.14 13.61
N SER A 30 -7.05 14.41 13.11
CA SER A 30 -6.70 15.69 12.49
C SER A 30 -7.12 15.73 11.04
N GLU A 31 -7.93 16.73 10.67
CA GLU A 31 -8.32 16.98 9.28
C GLU A 31 -7.11 17.19 8.36
N ARG A 32 -5.97 17.67 8.89
CA ARG A 32 -4.71 17.84 8.13
C ARG A 32 -4.14 16.52 7.60
N LEU A 33 -4.55 15.39 8.18
CA LEU A 33 -4.06 14.06 7.81
C LEU A 33 -5.09 13.25 7.02
N THR A 34 -6.37 13.65 7.01
CA THR A 34 -7.46 12.86 6.43
C THR A 34 -7.24 12.56 4.94
N ASP A 35 -6.94 13.57 4.13
CA ASP A 35 -6.77 13.39 2.68
C ASP A 35 -5.57 12.47 2.35
N LEU A 36 -4.47 12.64 3.10
CA LEU A 36 -3.32 11.76 2.95
C LEU A 36 -3.67 10.34 3.38
N TRP A 37 -4.38 10.18 4.49
CA TRP A 37 -4.81 8.88 5.00
C TRP A 37 -5.68 8.17 3.96
N GLU A 38 -6.72 8.82 3.44
CA GLU A 38 -7.63 8.25 2.44
C GLU A 38 -6.91 7.96 1.12
N SER A 39 -5.90 8.75 0.74
CA SER A 39 -5.08 8.44 -0.45
C SER A 39 -4.30 7.13 -0.35
N VAL A 40 -4.00 6.66 0.88
CA VAL A 40 -3.35 5.35 1.09
C VAL A 40 -4.30 4.20 0.78
N GLU A 41 -5.61 4.36 0.98
CA GLU A 41 -6.60 3.30 0.73
C GLU A 41 -6.54 2.83 -0.72
N THR A 42 -6.62 3.78 -1.66
CA THR A 42 -6.57 3.49 -3.09
C THR A 42 -5.26 2.81 -3.48
N LEU A 43 -4.13 3.33 -3.00
CA LEU A 43 -2.81 2.75 -3.30
C LEU A 43 -2.66 1.34 -2.72
N HIS A 44 -3.21 1.09 -1.54
CA HIS A 44 -3.18 -0.20 -0.85
C HIS A 44 -4.05 -1.24 -1.58
N HIS A 45 -5.26 -0.84 -2.00
CA HIS A 45 -6.12 -1.68 -2.82
C HIS A 45 -5.43 -2.04 -4.15
N ASP A 46 -4.91 -1.05 -4.86
CA ASP A 46 -4.22 -1.26 -6.14
C ASP A 46 -3.00 -2.17 -6.00
N LEU A 47 -2.22 -2.00 -4.92
CA LEU A 47 -1.09 -2.85 -4.60
C LEU A 47 -1.54 -4.31 -4.47
N HIS A 48 -2.56 -4.58 -3.67
CA HIS A 48 -3.10 -5.93 -3.49
C HIS A 48 -3.64 -6.53 -4.79
N LYS A 49 -4.30 -5.72 -5.63
CA LYS A 49 -4.77 -6.14 -6.97
C LYS A 49 -3.64 -6.57 -7.89
N THR A 50 -2.44 -6.03 -7.76
CA THR A 50 -1.30 -6.53 -8.54
C THR A 50 -1.01 -8.00 -8.26
N GLY A 51 -1.22 -8.46 -7.02
CA GLY A 51 -1.06 -9.87 -6.63
C GLY A 51 -2.00 -10.79 -7.40
N ASP A 52 -3.29 -10.45 -7.48
CA ASP A 52 -4.28 -11.18 -8.28
C ASP A 52 -3.85 -11.27 -9.75
N ILE A 53 -3.37 -10.16 -10.31
CA ILE A 53 -2.94 -10.11 -11.72
C ILE A 53 -1.68 -10.94 -11.95
N ILE A 54 -0.71 -10.90 -11.04
CA ILE A 54 0.53 -11.68 -11.12
C ILE A 54 0.21 -13.18 -11.06
N ILE A 55 -0.68 -13.62 -10.17
CA ILE A 55 -1.12 -15.02 -10.09
C ILE A 55 -1.72 -15.47 -11.42
N ASN A 56 -2.65 -14.70 -11.97
CA ASN A 56 -3.28 -15.00 -13.26
C ASN A 56 -2.27 -15.02 -14.42
N ALA A 57 -1.31 -14.10 -14.43
CA ALA A 57 -0.26 -14.05 -15.44
C ALA A 57 0.66 -15.28 -15.37
N ILE A 58 1.04 -15.72 -14.15
CA ILE A 58 1.83 -16.94 -13.95
C ILE A 58 1.06 -18.17 -14.46
N GLN A 59 -0.22 -18.31 -14.08
CA GLN A 59 -1.07 -19.41 -14.52
C GLN A 59 -1.27 -19.44 -16.05
N SER A 60 -1.26 -18.27 -16.68
CA SER A 60 -1.36 -18.13 -18.15
C SER A 60 -0.01 -18.17 -18.87
N GLN A 61 1.08 -18.46 -18.16
CA GLN A 61 2.46 -18.45 -18.67
C GLN A 61 2.90 -17.12 -19.31
N ASP A 62 2.29 -16.00 -18.91
CA ASP A 62 2.62 -14.65 -19.38
C ASP A 62 3.67 -14.00 -18.47
N SER A 63 4.94 -14.36 -18.69
CA SER A 63 6.05 -13.86 -17.87
C SER A 63 6.26 -12.35 -17.98
N LYS A 64 5.99 -11.78 -19.16
CA LYS A 64 6.12 -10.34 -19.40
C LYS A 64 5.14 -9.57 -18.51
N ARG A 65 3.87 -9.99 -18.48
CA ARG A 65 2.86 -9.36 -17.63
C ARG A 65 3.13 -9.57 -16.15
N ALA A 66 3.57 -10.76 -15.74
CA ALA A 66 3.93 -11.05 -14.35
C ALA A 66 5.04 -10.11 -13.85
N LEU A 67 6.12 -9.97 -14.61
CA LEU A 67 7.24 -9.07 -14.27
C LEU A 67 6.84 -7.59 -14.29
N ALA A 68 6.06 -7.17 -15.30
CA ALA A 68 5.58 -5.79 -15.38
C ALA A 68 4.71 -5.42 -14.17
N LYS A 69 3.82 -6.31 -13.75
CA LYS A 69 2.95 -6.07 -12.59
C LYS A 69 3.67 -6.17 -11.26
N ALA A 70 4.73 -6.98 -11.15
CA ALA A 70 5.61 -6.96 -9.99
C ALA A 70 6.34 -5.62 -9.84
N ALA A 71 6.83 -5.03 -10.94
CA ALA A 71 7.45 -3.70 -10.91
C ALA A 71 6.44 -2.58 -10.57
N GLU A 72 5.18 -2.73 -10.99
CA GLU A 72 4.09 -1.83 -10.58
C GLU A 72 3.78 -1.94 -9.09
N ALA A 73 3.74 -3.15 -8.55
CA ALA A 73 3.57 -3.41 -7.12
C ALA A 73 4.66 -2.70 -6.29
N GLU A 74 5.92 -2.78 -6.73
CA GLU A 74 7.04 -2.10 -6.08
C GLU A 74 6.83 -0.57 -6.05
N LYS A 75 6.42 0.03 -7.17
CA LYS A 75 6.11 1.47 -7.24
C LYS A 75 4.96 1.88 -6.32
N LEU A 76 3.87 1.12 -6.33
CA LEU A 76 2.72 1.37 -5.45
C LEU A 76 3.12 1.31 -3.98
N SER A 77 3.93 0.32 -3.59
CA SER A 77 4.46 0.20 -2.23
C SER A 77 5.31 1.42 -1.83
N GLY A 78 6.15 1.92 -2.75
CA GLY A 78 6.92 3.16 -2.56
C GLY A 78 6.01 4.37 -2.33
N SER A 79 4.95 4.51 -3.13
CA SER A 79 3.98 5.60 -2.95
C SER A 79 3.25 5.55 -1.60
N ILE A 80 2.90 4.36 -1.10
CA ILE A 80 2.31 4.21 0.25
C ILE A 80 3.29 4.69 1.32
N ILE A 81 4.56 4.27 1.23
CA ILE A 81 5.61 4.68 2.17
C ILE A 81 5.78 6.19 2.17
N GLU A 82 5.83 6.82 0.98
CA GLU A 82 5.93 8.28 0.84
C GLU A 82 4.76 9.01 1.51
N ARG A 83 3.52 8.51 1.36
CA ARG A 83 2.35 9.11 2.03
C ARG A 83 2.47 9.04 3.54
N PHE A 84 2.92 7.91 4.10
CA PHE A 84 3.14 7.80 5.54
C PHE A 84 4.28 8.69 6.03
N GLN A 85 5.36 8.84 5.27
CA GLN A 85 6.43 9.79 5.60
C GLN A 85 5.94 11.24 5.65
N GLN A 86 5.05 11.63 4.73
CA GLN A 86 4.40 12.95 4.74
C GLN A 86 3.52 13.12 5.98
N MET A 87 2.71 12.12 6.34
CA MET A 87 1.91 12.15 7.57
C MET A 87 2.77 12.29 8.82
N ILE A 88 3.88 11.54 8.91
CA ILE A 88 4.82 11.62 10.04
C ILE A 88 5.39 13.04 10.16
N LYS A 89 5.75 13.67 9.03
CA LYS A 89 6.24 15.05 9.01
C LYS A 89 5.19 16.03 9.56
N ILE A 90 3.95 15.96 9.07
CA ILE A 90 2.85 16.81 9.51
C ILE A 90 2.56 16.60 11.00
N ALA A 91 2.54 15.36 11.46
CA ALA A 91 2.30 15.04 12.87
C ALA A 91 3.38 15.63 13.79
N LYS A 92 4.65 15.61 13.37
CA LYS A 92 5.75 16.25 14.12
C LYS A 92 5.61 17.77 14.17
N GLU A 93 5.31 18.41 13.04
CA GLU A 93 5.09 19.86 12.97
C GLU A 93 3.92 20.31 13.86
N MET A 94 2.86 19.50 13.94
CA MET A 94 1.73 19.77 14.83
C MET A 94 2.14 19.71 16.31
N ASN A 95 2.89 18.67 16.71
CA ASN A 95 3.35 18.51 18.09
C ASN A 95 4.32 19.62 18.51
N GLU A 96 5.20 20.08 17.61
CA GLU A 96 6.08 21.23 17.88
C GLU A 96 5.29 22.53 18.04
N SER A 97 4.19 22.71 17.31
CA SER A 97 3.34 23.90 17.42
C SER A 97 2.54 23.97 18.72
N GLU A 98 2.22 22.82 19.33
CA GLU A 98 1.52 22.75 20.62
C GLU A 98 2.44 23.06 21.83
N LEU A 99 3.76 22.96 21.66
CA LEU A 99 4.76 23.22 22.71
C LEU A 99 5.19 24.69 22.83
N VAL A 100 4.63 25.59 22.02
CA VAL A 100 5.01 27.04 21.96
C VAL A 100 4.02 27.93 22.72
N PHE A 101 3.12 27.34 23.51
CA PHE A 101 2.22 28.05 24.44
C PHE A 101 2.52 27.68 25.89
#